data_AF-A0A9P5XXT8-F1
#
_entry.id   AF-A0A9P5XXT8-F1
#
_cell.length_a   1.000
_cell.length_b   1.000
_cell.length_c   1.000
_cell.angle_alpha   90.00
_cell.angle_beta   90.00
_cell.angle_gamma   90.00
#
_symmetry.space_group_name_H-M   'P 1'
#
loop_
_entity.id
_entity.type
_entity.pdbx_description
1 polymer ?
#
loop_
_entity_poly.entity_id
_entity_poly.type
_entity_poly.pdbx_seq_one_letter_code
_entity_poly.pdbx_strand_id
1 'polypeptide(L)'
;MQCAISEYMCFSPHLPLPLDDPSDLNFGPVNLLESEDGFEIRSRKFGYEKYSPPSNTSASVQRDPGQALDVVIMGETLHDHEQAWGGFRFMGRIRPDGLISIRREPKNADDAHLGIWIFEGRLRYGIALVGQLRSSMPTEDCDTIRGIFSLHRISETW
;
A
#
# COMPACT_ATOMS: atom_id res chain seq x y z
N MET A 1 -9.60 12.70 -1.04
CA MET A 1 -8.16 12.43 -1.04
C MET A 1 -7.81 11.59 -2.26
N GLN A 2 -6.78 11.99 -3.00
CA GLN A 2 -6.22 11.25 -4.13
C GLN A 2 -4.79 10.85 -3.77
N CYS A 3 -4.39 9.65 -4.16
CA CYS A 3 -3.06 9.11 -3.94
C CYS A 3 -2.64 8.27 -5.13
N ALA A 4 -1.33 8.21 -5.38
CA ALA A 4 -0.76 7.28 -6.34
C ALA A 4 -0.38 6.00 -5.60
N ILE A 5 -0.83 4.85 -6.13
CA ILE A 5 -0.54 3.54 -5.57
C ILE A 5 0.15 2.68 -6.63
N SER A 6 1.22 2.01 -6.24
CA SER A 6 1.98 1.04 -7.01
C SER A 6 1.94 -0.33 -6.34
N GLU A 7 1.90 -1.37 -7.17
CA GLU A 7 1.89 -2.77 -6.75
C GLU A 7 3.27 -3.39 -6.97
N TYR A 8 3.71 -4.21 -6.02
CA TYR A 8 4.97 -4.93 -6.04
C TYR A 8 4.69 -6.41 -5.81
N MET A 9 5.06 -7.26 -6.77
CA MET A 9 4.75 -8.69 -6.76
C MET A 9 5.99 -9.52 -6.45
N CYS A 10 5.86 -10.54 -5.60
CA CYS A 10 6.90 -11.53 -5.36
C CYS A 10 6.51 -12.89 -5.95
N PHE A 11 7.44 -13.53 -6.66
CA PHE A 11 7.25 -14.84 -7.28
C PHE A 11 8.19 -15.92 -6.72
N SER A 12 9.05 -15.57 -5.75
CA SER A 12 10.08 -16.47 -5.24
C SER A 12 9.57 -17.24 -4.02
N PRO A 13 9.53 -18.58 -4.04
CA PRO A 13 9.01 -19.39 -2.93
C PRO A 13 9.89 -19.36 -1.68
N HIS A 14 11.15 -18.94 -1.80
CA HIS A 14 12.08 -18.80 -0.67
C HIS A 14 11.94 -17.47 0.06
N LEU A 15 10.98 -16.65 -0.35
CA LEU A 15 10.77 -15.28 0.12
C LEU A 15 9.27 -14.95 0.10
N PRO A 16 8.61 -15.09 1.24
CA PRO A 16 7.79 -13.98 1.70
C PRO A 16 8.34 -13.40 3.01
N LEU A 17 8.06 -12.13 3.25
CA LEU A 17 8.29 -11.49 4.55
C LEU A 17 7.64 -12.33 5.66
N PRO A 18 8.29 -12.52 6.83
CA PRO A 18 7.73 -13.27 7.94
C PRO A 18 6.29 -12.81 8.22
N LEU A 19 5.37 -13.78 8.22
CA LEU A 19 3.96 -13.64 8.57
C LEU A 19 3.82 -13.79 10.08
N ASP A 20 4.45 -12.90 10.86
CA ASP A 20 4.45 -13.11 12.31
C ASP A 20 3.17 -12.60 12.99
N ASP A 21 2.47 -11.60 12.42
CA ASP A 21 1.07 -11.29 12.77
C ASP A 21 0.38 -10.49 11.64
N PRO A 22 -0.82 -10.87 11.13
CA PRO A 22 -1.61 -10.03 10.23
C PRO A 22 -1.98 -8.65 10.83
N SER A 23 -1.88 -8.50 12.14
CA SER A 23 -2.08 -7.26 12.89
C SER A 23 -0.81 -6.42 12.97
N ASP A 24 0.36 -7.01 12.72
CA ASP A 24 1.67 -6.34 12.71
C ASP A 24 1.85 -5.57 11.41
N LEU A 25 1.11 -4.46 11.29
CA LEU A 25 1.29 -3.45 10.25
C LEU A 25 2.59 -2.63 10.44
N ASN A 26 3.51 -3.17 11.22
CA ASN A 26 4.94 -2.94 11.16
C ASN A 26 5.59 -3.70 9.99
N PHE A 27 4.82 -4.02 8.94
CA PHE A 27 5.27 -4.51 7.64
C PHE A 27 6.09 -3.46 6.87
N GLY A 28 7.00 -2.74 7.51
CA GLY A 28 8.03 -2.02 6.77
C GLY A 28 8.99 -3.05 6.19
N PRO A 29 9.17 -3.17 4.86
CA PRO A 29 10.48 -3.57 4.39
C PRO A 29 11.43 -2.52 4.98
N VAL A 30 12.23 -2.91 5.97
CA VAL A 30 13.12 -2.07 6.80
C VAL A 30 14.11 -1.22 5.98
N ASN A 31 14.08 -1.31 4.65
CA ASN A 31 14.88 -0.53 3.71
C ASN A 31 14.04 -0.05 2.51
N LEU A 32 13.02 0.76 2.75
CA LEU A 32 12.42 1.59 1.70
C LEU A 32 13.36 2.77 1.45
N LEU A 33 13.83 2.90 0.22
CA LEU A 33 14.58 4.06 -0.22
C LEU A 33 13.63 4.96 -1.00
N GLU A 34 13.56 6.22 -0.60
CA GLU A 34 12.99 7.28 -1.43
C GLU A 34 13.78 7.32 -2.76
N SER A 35 13.06 7.24 -3.87
CA SER A 35 13.56 7.48 -5.21
C SER A 35 12.93 8.76 -5.76
N GLU A 36 13.53 9.34 -6.81
CA GLU A 36 13.04 10.57 -7.43
C GLU A 36 11.63 10.42 -8.04
N ASP A 37 11.22 9.19 -8.39
CA ASP A 37 9.89 8.83 -8.91
C ASP A 37 8.96 8.22 -7.84
N GLY A 38 9.27 8.40 -6.55
CA GLY A 38 8.47 7.92 -5.41
C GLY A 38 9.15 6.83 -4.57
N PHE A 39 8.36 6.05 -3.81
CA PHE A 39 8.89 5.00 -2.93
C PHE A 39 9.17 3.70 -3.70
N GLU A 40 10.42 3.24 -3.73
CA GLU A 40 10.81 1.99 -4.38
C GLU A 40 11.32 0.97 -3.36
N ILE A 41 10.84 -0.28 -3.47
CA ILE A 41 11.41 -1.42 -2.72
C ILE A 41 12.75 -1.79 -3.38
N ARG A 42 13.85 -1.15 -2.97
CA ARG A 42 15.22 -1.50 -3.42
C ARG A 42 15.88 -2.59 -2.60
N SER A 43 15.12 -3.58 -2.14
CA SER A 43 15.72 -4.67 -1.40
C SER A 43 16.15 -5.79 -2.33
N ARG A 44 17.46 -5.91 -2.61
CA ARG A 44 18.05 -7.12 -3.21
C ARG A 44 17.73 -8.41 -2.43
N LYS A 45 17.28 -8.26 -1.18
CA LYS A 45 16.93 -9.36 -0.27
C LYS A 45 15.52 -9.88 -0.48
N PHE A 46 14.57 -9.05 -0.92
CA PHE A 46 13.18 -9.44 -1.08
C PHE A 46 12.82 -9.30 -2.55
N GLY A 47 12.68 -10.42 -3.27
CA GLY A 47 12.51 -10.48 -4.73
C GLY A 47 11.15 -9.95 -5.22
N TYR A 48 10.83 -8.71 -4.85
CA TYR A 48 9.65 -7.96 -5.29
C TYR A 48 9.97 -7.20 -6.56
N GLU A 49 9.04 -7.25 -7.51
CA GLU A 49 9.13 -6.56 -8.79
C GLU A 49 7.94 -5.62 -8.92
N LYS A 50 8.19 -4.36 -9.32
CA LYS A 50 7.10 -3.39 -9.55
C LYS A 50 6.24 -3.89 -10.72
N TYR A 51 4.94 -3.99 -10.51
CA TYR A 51 4.00 -4.34 -11.56
C TYR A 51 3.77 -3.12 -12.46
N SER A 52 4.02 -3.32 -13.76
CA SER A 52 3.69 -2.36 -14.81
C SER A 52 2.72 -3.04 -15.77
N PRO A 53 1.54 -2.47 -16.06
CA PRO A 53 0.63 -3.06 -17.03
C PRO A 53 1.32 -3.17 -18.41
N PRO A 54 0.99 -4.19 -19.22
CA PRO A 54 1.63 -4.38 -20.51
C PRO A 54 1.40 -3.14 -21.39
N SER A 55 2.48 -2.46 -21.76
CA SER A 55 2.45 -1.43 -22.79
C SER A 55 2.45 -2.12 -24.16
N ASN A 56 1.73 -1.56 -25.14
CA ASN A 56 1.67 -2.10 -26.51
C ASN A 56 3.03 -2.09 -27.25
N THR A 57 4.11 -1.68 -26.59
CA THR A 57 5.42 -1.43 -27.17
C THR A 57 6.45 -2.29 -26.45
N SER A 58 6.85 -3.37 -27.11
CA SER A 58 7.89 -4.37 -26.76
C SER A 58 7.48 -5.49 -25.81
N ALA A 59 7.68 -6.73 -26.30
CA ALA A 59 7.47 -7.98 -25.61
C ALA A 59 8.50 -8.15 -24.47
N SER A 60 8.29 -7.47 -23.35
CA SER A 60 8.89 -7.94 -22.10
C SER A 60 8.18 -9.23 -21.69
N VAL A 61 8.94 -10.24 -21.24
CA VAL A 61 8.37 -11.47 -20.64
C VAL A 61 7.79 -11.08 -19.29
N GLN A 62 6.58 -10.52 -19.31
CA GLN A 62 5.87 -10.16 -18.10
C GLN A 62 5.36 -11.45 -17.47
N ARG A 63 5.70 -11.67 -16.19
CA ARG A 63 5.20 -12.82 -15.45
C ARG A 63 3.68 -12.69 -15.28
N ASP A 64 2.99 -13.82 -15.32
CA ASP A 64 1.57 -13.87 -15.02
C ASP A 64 1.33 -13.38 -13.59
N PRO A 65 0.59 -12.28 -13.36
CA PRO A 65 0.25 -11.79 -12.02
C PRO A 65 -0.45 -12.84 -11.15
N GLY A 66 -1.16 -13.79 -11.76
CA GLY A 66 -1.79 -14.91 -11.06
C GLY A 66 -0.79 -15.88 -10.40
N GLN A 67 0.49 -15.79 -10.74
CA GLN A 67 1.57 -16.59 -10.13
C GLN A 67 2.27 -15.87 -8.98
N ALA A 68 1.88 -14.63 -8.66
CA ALA A 68 2.46 -13.91 -7.54
C ALA A 68 2.11 -14.62 -6.22
N LEU A 69 3.13 -14.89 -5.42
CA LEU A 69 3.01 -15.49 -4.09
C LEU A 69 2.67 -14.45 -3.02
N ASP A 70 3.03 -13.20 -3.28
CA ASP A 70 2.80 -12.07 -2.38
C ASP A 70 2.67 -10.77 -3.17
N VAL A 71 1.86 -9.84 -2.69
CA VAL A 71 1.72 -8.51 -3.28
C VAL A 71 1.78 -7.45 -2.20
N VAL A 72 2.74 -6.54 -2.34
CA VAL A 72 2.89 -5.35 -1.51
C VAL A 72 2.37 -4.14 -2.27
N ILE A 73 1.70 -3.26 -1.55
CA ILE A 73 1.13 -2.02 -2.04
C ILE A 73 1.94 -0.88 -1.44
N MET A 74 2.37 0.06 -2.27
CA MET A 74 3.07 1.26 -1.84
C MET A 74 2.41 2.48 -2.48
N GLY A 75 2.40 3.61 -1.79
CA GLY A 75 1.85 4.83 -2.38
C GLY A 75 2.13 6.07 -1.57
N GLU A 76 1.77 7.21 -2.15
CA GLU A 76 1.82 8.48 -1.47
C GLU A 76 0.69 9.41 -1.92
N THR A 77 0.40 10.39 -1.07
CA THR A 77 -0.46 11.50 -1.48
C THR A 77 0.27 12.31 -2.55
N LEU A 78 -0.43 12.63 -3.63
CA LEU A 78 0.12 13.44 -4.72
C LEU A 78 0.49 14.84 -4.20
N HIS A 79 1.60 15.40 -4.66
CA HIS A 79 2.13 16.69 -4.19
C HIS A 79 1.08 17.81 -4.20
N ASP A 80 0.34 17.93 -5.31
CA ASP A 80 -0.73 18.94 -5.49
C ASP A 80 -1.90 18.79 -4.49
N HIS A 81 -2.00 17.64 -3.82
CA HIS A 81 -3.05 17.32 -2.86
C HIS A 81 -2.56 17.29 -1.41
N GLU A 82 -1.23 17.35 -1.17
CA GLU A 82 -0.65 17.34 0.17
C GLU A 82 -1.13 18.55 0.98
N GLN A 83 -1.21 19.74 0.37
CA GLN A 83 -1.63 20.97 1.06
C GLN A 83 -3.10 20.93 1.54
N ALA A 84 -3.96 20.18 0.85
CA ALA A 84 -5.39 20.12 1.16
C ALA A 84 -5.75 19.01 2.17
N TRP A 85 -4.98 17.91 2.20
CA TRP A 85 -5.34 16.72 2.96
C TRP A 85 -4.25 16.24 3.94
N GLY A 86 -3.05 16.81 3.87
CA GLY A 86 -1.83 16.32 4.50
C GLY A 86 -1.05 15.40 3.56
N GLY A 87 0.27 15.35 3.73
CA GLY A 87 1.13 14.40 3.04
C GLY A 87 1.10 13.06 3.75
N PHE A 88 0.77 11.98 3.04
CA PHE A 88 0.80 10.63 3.59
C PHE A 88 1.58 9.65 2.72
N ARG A 89 2.23 8.70 3.40
CA ARG A 89 2.73 7.46 2.82
C ARG A 89 1.71 6.35 3.06
N PHE A 90 1.57 5.47 2.08
CA PHE A 90 0.71 4.29 2.13
C PHE A 90 1.57 3.05 1.94
N MET A 91 1.35 2.06 2.78
CA MET A 91 2.04 0.77 2.72
C MET A 91 1.05 -0.32 3.05
N GLY A 92 0.94 -1.33 2.21
CA GLY A 92 -0.03 -2.39 2.41
C GLY A 92 0.40 -3.70 1.79
N ARG A 93 -0.46 -4.69 1.98
CA ARG A 93 -0.26 -6.05 1.48
C ARG A 93 -1.58 -6.66 1.10
N ILE A 94 -1.56 -7.47 0.05
CA ILE A 94 -2.69 -8.29 -0.38
C ILE A 94 -2.41 -9.72 0.06
N ARG A 95 -3.31 -10.27 0.88
CA ARG A 95 -3.22 -11.67 1.30
C ARG A 95 -3.73 -12.60 0.20
N PRO A 96 -3.32 -13.88 0.19
CA PRO A 96 -3.82 -14.88 -0.75
C PRO A 96 -5.35 -15.06 -0.70
N ASP A 97 -5.98 -14.83 0.45
CA ASP A 97 -7.44 -14.88 0.58
C ASP A 97 -8.14 -13.62 0.04
N GLY A 98 -7.41 -12.63 -0.46
CA GLY A 98 -7.93 -11.38 -1.03
C GLY A 98 -8.25 -10.27 -0.03
N LEU A 99 -7.87 -10.43 1.25
CA LEU A 99 -7.91 -9.33 2.22
C LEU A 99 -6.75 -8.37 1.93
N ILE A 100 -7.05 -7.08 1.90
CA ILE A 100 -6.10 -6.00 1.65
C ILE A 100 -5.99 -5.18 2.93
N SER A 101 -4.77 -5.05 3.45
CA SER A 101 -4.47 -4.20 4.61
C SER A 101 -3.50 -3.11 4.20
N ILE A 102 -3.81 -1.85 4.49
CA ILE A 102 -3.01 -0.66 4.14
C ILE A 102 -2.84 0.20 5.39
N ARG A 103 -1.60 0.49 5.75
CA ARG A 103 -1.19 1.50 6.71
C ARG A 103 -0.98 2.84 6.00
N ARG A 104 -1.59 3.88 6.53
CA ARG A 104 -1.37 5.29 6.17
C ARG A 104 -0.65 5.98 7.31
N GLU A 105 0.42 6.68 7.00
CA GLU A 105 1.17 7.47 7.98
C GLU A 105 1.59 8.83 7.43
N PRO A 106 1.78 9.85 8.28
CA PRO A 106 2.26 11.16 7.87
C PRO A 106 3.60 11.08 7.15
N LYS A 107 3.70 11.79 6.01
CA LYS A 107 4.92 11.93 5.23
C LYS A 107 5.88 12.91 5.90
N ASN A 108 5.33 13.99 6.44
CA ASN A 108 6.04 15.13 7.02
C ASN A 108 5.80 15.22 8.53
N ALA A 109 6.74 15.82 9.26
CA ALA A 109 6.62 16.05 10.70
C ALA A 109 5.45 16.98 11.06
N ASP A 110 5.16 17.96 10.19
CA ASP A 110 4.05 18.91 10.39
C ASP A 110 2.68 18.20 10.38
N ASP A 111 2.58 17.09 9.65
CA ASP A 111 1.38 16.26 9.53
C ASP A 111 1.27 15.19 10.63
N ALA A 112 2.21 15.13 11.58
CA ALA A 112 2.26 14.08 12.61
C ALA A 112 0.95 13.98 13.43
N HIS A 113 0.27 15.11 13.63
CA HIS A 113 -1.01 15.21 14.34
C HIS A 113 -2.16 14.46 13.65
N LEU A 114 -2.03 14.11 12.36
CA LEU A 114 -3.04 13.39 11.58
C LEU A 114 -3.03 11.87 11.85
N GLY A 115 -1.98 11.39 12.53
CA GLY A 115 -1.87 10.04 13.08
C GLY A 115 -1.72 8.92 12.03
N ILE A 116 -1.52 7.71 12.54
CA ILE A 116 -1.41 6.49 11.74
C ILE A 116 -2.76 5.80 11.68
N TRP A 117 -3.17 5.41 10.47
CA TRP A 117 -4.44 4.74 10.22
C TRP A 117 -4.25 3.45 9.46
N ILE A 118 -5.05 2.46 9.83
CA ILE A 118 -5.05 1.16 9.21
C ILE A 118 -6.37 0.97 8.48
N PHE A 119 -6.30 0.61 7.21
CA PHE A 119 -7.42 0.31 6.33
C PHE A 119 -7.40 -1.18 6.01
N GLU A 120 -8.48 -1.89 6.30
CA GLU A 120 -8.61 -3.32 5.99
C GLU A 120 -9.90 -3.56 5.23
N GLY A 121 -9.79 -4.18 4.06
CA GLY A 121 -10.91 -4.34 3.17
C GLY A 121 -10.67 -5.37 2.09
N ARG A 122 -11.60 -5.44 1.16
CA ARG A 122 -11.52 -6.33 -0.01
C ARG A 122 -11.87 -5.56 -1.26
N LEU A 123 -11.25 -5.92 -2.37
CA LEU A 123 -11.63 -5.42 -3.68
C LEU A 123 -12.99 -6.02 -4.07
N ARG A 124 -13.94 -5.16 -4.45
CA ARG A 124 -15.27 -5.50 -4.92
C ARG A 124 -15.42 -5.03 -6.36
N TYR A 125 -15.97 -5.91 -7.20
CA TYR A 125 -16.25 -5.65 -8.61
C TYR A 125 -15.03 -5.17 -9.43
N GLY A 126 -13.81 -5.48 -8.97
CA GLY A 126 -12.56 -5.09 -9.62
C GLY A 126 -12.19 -3.60 -9.54
N ILE A 127 -13.01 -2.76 -8.90
CA ILE A 127 -12.88 -1.29 -8.98
C ILE A 127 -12.92 -0.57 -7.62
N ALA A 128 -13.52 -1.19 -6.60
CA ALA A 128 -13.79 -0.56 -5.32
C ALA A 128 -13.16 -1.35 -4.18
N LEU A 129 -12.22 -0.75 -3.46
CA LEU A 129 -11.71 -1.29 -2.20
C LEU A 129 -12.60 -0.78 -1.06
N VAL A 130 -13.34 -1.69 -0.43
CA VAL A 130 -14.30 -1.36 0.62
C VAL A 130 -13.95 -2.12 1.90
N GLY A 131 -14.05 -1.44 3.04
CA GLY A 131 -13.67 -2.06 4.30
C GLY A 131 -13.85 -1.17 5.52
N GLN A 132 -13.07 -1.48 6.55
CA GLN A 132 -13.01 -0.76 7.81
C GLN A 132 -11.68 -0.04 7.94
N LEU A 133 -11.70 1.11 8.61
CA LEU A 133 -10.50 1.84 8.99
C LEU A 133 -10.45 1.95 10.51
N ARG A 134 -9.24 1.99 11.07
CA ARG A 134 -9.01 2.24 12.49
C ARG A 134 -7.80 3.13 12.74
N SER A 135 -7.81 3.90 13.82
CA SER A 135 -6.61 4.57 14.31
C SER A 135 -5.62 3.56 14.91
N SER A 136 -4.32 3.76 14.72
CA SER A 136 -3.28 2.88 15.29
C SER A 136 -2.85 3.29 16.71
N MET A 137 -3.31 4.44 17.20
CA MET A 137 -2.99 4.93 18.55
C MET A 137 -4.13 4.55 19.51
N PRO A 138 -3.93 3.62 20.45
CA PRO A 138 -4.68 3.60 21.68
C PRO A 138 -4.11 4.71 22.57
N THR A 139 -4.80 5.83 22.69
CA THR A 139 -4.63 6.67 23.89
C THR A 139 -5.30 5.92 25.03
N GLU A 140 -4.65 5.79 26.18
CA GLU A 140 -5.07 4.94 27.32
C GLU A 140 -6.52 5.18 27.79
N ASP A 141 -7.15 6.30 27.40
CA ASP A 141 -8.52 6.70 27.76
C ASP A 141 -9.53 6.76 26.59
N CYS A 142 -9.16 6.38 25.36
CA CYS A 142 -10.06 6.48 24.20
C CYS A 142 -10.14 5.17 23.40
N ASP A 143 -11.38 4.71 23.18
CA ASP A 143 -11.66 3.62 22.26
C ASP A 143 -11.00 3.89 20.90
N THR A 144 -10.37 2.86 20.34
CA THR A 144 -9.79 2.94 19.00
C THR A 144 -10.86 3.43 18.03
N ILE A 145 -10.65 4.60 17.41
CA ILE A 145 -11.59 5.16 16.44
C ILE A 145 -11.68 4.18 15.29
N ARG A 146 -12.89 3.75 14.96
CA ARG A 146 -13.19 2.84 13.85
C ARG A 146 -14.21 3.47 12.92
N GLY A 147 -14.08 3.18 11.64
CA GLY A 147 -15.01 3.64 10.62
C GLY A 147 -15.08 2.68 9.44
N ILE A 148 -15.91 3.03 8.47
CA ILE A 148 -15.98 2.37 7.17
C ILE A 148 -15.33 3.24 6.11
N PHE A 149 -14.82 2.63 5.05
CA PHE A 149 -14.26 3.35 3.93
C PHE A 149 -14.61 2.68 2.59
N SER A 150 -14.55 3.48 1.53
CA SER A 150 -14.62 3.03 0.15
C SER A 150 -13.63 3.84 -0.69
N LEU A 151 -12.67 3.17 -1.31
CA LEU A 151 -11.74 3.76 -2.27
C LEU A 151 -12.09 3.25 -3.66
N HIS A 152 -12.15 4.15 -4.63
CA HIS A 152 -12.42 3.82 -6.02
C HIS A 152 -11.20 4.18 -6.87
N ARG A 153 -10.87 3.32 -7.83
CA ARG A 153 -9.82 3.64 -8.81
C ARG A 153 -10.32 4.73 -9.74
N ILE A 154 -9.62 5.86 -9.78
CA ILE A 154 -9.82 6.88 -10.80
C ILE A 154 -8.74 6.62 -11.85
N SER A 155 -9.12 6.11 -13.02
CA SER A 155 -8.17 5.98 -14.12
C SER A 155 -7.91 7.36 -14.71
N GLU A 156 -6.72 7.89 -14.49
CA GLU A 156 -6.23 9.03 -15.25
C GLU A 156 -5.57 8.50 -16.53
N THR A 157 -6.33 8.56 -17.63
CA THR A 157 -5.75 8.71 -18.96
C THR A 157 -5.29 10.17 -19.08
N TRP A 158 -3.98 10.40 -19.04
CA TRP A 158 -3.36 11.60 -19.60
C TRP A 158 -2.47 11.18 -20.77
#